data_AF-A0A7K2BVV5-F1
#
_entry.id   AF-A0A7K2BVV5-F1
#
_cell.length_a   1.000
_cell.length_b   1.000
_cell.length_c   1.000
_cell.angle_alpha   90.00
_cell.angle_beta   90.00
_cell.angle_gamma   90.00
#
_symmetry.space_group_name_H-M   'P 1'
#
loop_
_entity.id
_entity.type
_entity.pdbx_description
1 polymer ?
#
loop_
_entity_poly.entity_id
_entity_poly.type
_entity_poly.pdbx_seq_one_letter_code
_entity_poly.pdbx_strand_id
1 'polypeptide(L)'
;MKNSIPGTDRLELDLAAEPSDRDNVTDWALAQFQDRYGPEVTKDGVWEYTYGVMHAPDWRERYRHDLQRKLPRVPLADDFEAFRAAGRELIDLHVGYEAVEEYPLACLVDGEPDEGKADPAAYRIASKMRWGGGHGHRNEDRSVLVVNDRCRLVGIPPEAHDYTVSGRSPLHWAVESLRVKHDKASGIVDDPNGWHDWAGEPFNLIRHLRCLVTVSVETARIVASLPPSLPND
;
A
#
# COMPACT_ATOMS: atom_id res chain seq x y z
N MET A 1 -35.05 54.15 -9.63
CA MET A 1 -33.74 53.44 -9.63
C MET A 1 -33.33 53.15 -8.21
N LYS A 2 -33.41 51.89 -7.80
CA LYS A 2 -32.53 51.22 -6.83
C LYS A 2 -32.92 49.74 -6.84
N ASN A 3 -31.93 48.94 -7.21
CA ASN A 3 -32.05 47.58 -7.73
C ASN A 3 -32.55 46.61 -6.66
N SER A 4 -33.63 45.90 -6.98
CA SER A 4 -33.97 44.66 -6.30
C SER A 4 -33.00 43.59 -6.82
N ILE A 5 -32.17 43.06 -5.93
CA ILE A 5 -31.23 41.99 -6.25
C ILE A 5 -32.08 40.74 -6.52
N PRO A 6 -32.01 40.16 -7.74
CA PRO A 6 -32.78 38.97 -8.05
C PRO A 6 -32.28 37.79 -7.22
N GLY A 7 -33.22 36.92 -6.86
CA GLY A 7 -33.12 35.89 -5.84
C GLY A 7 -31.80 35.13 -5.81
N THR A 8 -31.30 34.93 -4.59
CA THR A 8 -30.35 33.89 -4.26
C THR A 8 -31.04 32.55 -4.50
N ASP A 9 -30.98 32.05 -5.72
CA ASP A 9 -31.26 30.65 -6.02
C ASP A 9 -30.18 29.85 -5.29
N ARG A 10 -30.48 29.41 -4.06
CA ARG A 10 -29.66 28.40 -3.40
C ARG A 10 -29.73 27.21 -4.34
N LEU A 11 -28.59 26.81 -4.90
CA LEU A 11 -28.40 25.48 -5.46
C LEU A 11 -28.80 24.50 -4.35
N GLU A 12 -30.05 24.08 -4.33
CA GLU A 12 -30.48 22.89 -3.62
C GLU A 12 -29.74 21.76 -4.32
N LEU A 13 -28.62 21.36 -3.71
CA LEU A 13 -27.98 20.11 -4.05
C LEU A 13 -29.05 19.05 -3.77
N ASP A 14 -29.59 18.48 -4.85
CA ASP A 14 -30.60 17.44 -4.79
C ASP A 14 -29.97 16.17 -4.19
N LEU A 15 -29.83 16.18 -2.86
CA LEU A 15 -29.31 15.11 -2.02
C LEU A 15 -30.36 14.00 -1.85
N ALA A 16 -31.46 14.02 -2.61
CA ALA A 16 -32.61 13.14 -2.47
C ALA A 16 -32.42 11.74 -3.10
N ALA A 17 -31.27 11.47 -3.72
CA ALA A 17 -30.93 10.10 -4.10
C ALA A 17 -30.43 9.36 -2.85
N GLU A 18 -31.27 8.48 -2.30
CA GLU A 18 -30.83 7.50 -1.32
C GLU A 18 -29.61 6.75 -1.88
N PRO A 19 -28.52 6.61 -1.11
CA PRO A 19 -27.35 5.87 -1.56
C PRO A 19 -27.79 4.44 -1.90
N SER A 20 -27.67 4.09 -3.18
CA SER A 20 -27.95 2.73 -3.66
C SER A 20 -26.63 1.99 -3.78
N ASP A 21 -26.58 0.82 -3.17
CA ASP A 21 -25.47 -0.10 -3.34
C ASP A 21 -25.62 -0.80 -4.69
N ARG A 22 -24.73 -0.46 -5.62
CA ARG A 22 -24.71 -1.01 -6.97
C ARG A 22 -23.32 -1.54 -7.26
N ASP A 23 -23.27 -2.80 -7.70
CA ASP A 23 -22.03 -3.43 -8.12
C ASP A 23 -21.39 -2.69 -9.31
N ASN A 24 -20.08 -2.43 -9.20
CA ASN A 24 -19.28 -1.76 -10.22
C ASN A 24 -18.78 -2.73 -11.30
N VAL A 25 -18.80 -4.04 -11.04
CA VAL A 25 -18.62 -5.06 -12.07
C VAL A 25 -19.94 -5.20 -12.82
N THR A 26 -19.94 -4.72 -14.06
CA THR A 26 -21.12 -4.78 -14.93
C THR A 26 -21.48 -6.23 -15.29
N ASP A 27 -22.76 -6.49 -15.53
CA ASP A 27 -23.23 -7.82 -15.99
C ASP A 27 -22.63 -8.18 -17.35
N TRP A 28 -22.34 -7.18 -18.19
CA TRP A 28 -21.61 -7.37 -19.44
C TRP A 28 -20.21 -7.95 -19.18
N ALA A 29 -19.45 -7.37 -18.25
CA ALA A 29 -18.12 -7.86 -17.92
C ALA A 29 -18.19 -9.28 -17.35
N LEU A 30 -19.11 -9.53 -16.42
CA LEU A 30 -19.34 -10.86 -15.86
C LEU A 30 -19.60 -11.90 -16.96
N ALA A 31 -20.45 -11.58 -17.94
CA ALA A 31 -20.76 -12.48 -19.05
C ALA A 31 -19.50 -12.84 -19.87
N GLN A 32 -18.59 -11.88 -20.14
CA GLN A 32 -17.34 -12.18 -20.85
C GLN A 32 -16.46 -13.19 -20.10
N PHE A 33 -16.42 -13.08 -18.77
CA PHE A 33 -15.69 -14.03 -17.93
C PHE A 33 -16.36 -15.40 -17.87
N GLN A 34 -17.69 -15.43 -17.73
CA GLN A 34 -18.45 -16.69 -17.70
C GLN A 34 -18.39 -17.44 -19.04
N ASP A 35 -18.38 -16.72 -20.16
CA ASP A 35 -18.21 -17.30 -21.50
C ASP A 35 -16.85 -18.00 -21.66
N ARG A 36 -15.79 -17.48 -21.01
CA ARG A 36 -14.42 -18.01 -21.13
C ARG A 36 -14.09 -19.08 -20.07
N TYR A 37 -14.62 -18.95 -18.85
CA TYR A 37 -14.20 -19.75 -17.69
C TYR A 37 -15.31 -20.58 -17.07
N GLY A 38 -16.58 -20.30 -17.35
CA GLY A 38 -17.72 -21.05 -16.83
C GLY A 38 -18.69 -20.20 -15.99
N PRO A 39 -19.94 -20.66 -15.84
CA PRO A 39 -21.02 -19.93 -15.16
C PRO A 39 -20.80 -19.71 -13.64
N GLU A 40 -19.85 -20.43 -13.03
CA GLU A 40 -19.48 -20.31 -11.63
C GLU A 40 -18.72 -19.01 -11.29
N VAL A 41 -18.20 -18.30 -12.30
CA VAL A 41 -17.52 -17.02 -12.06
C VAL A 41 -18.52 -16.01 -11.50
N THR A 42 -18.13 -15.37 -10.40
CA THR A 42 -18.87 -14.31 -9.73
C THR A 42 -18.22 -12.95 -9.99
N LYS A 43 -18.93 -11.86 -9.67
CA LYS A 43 -18.39 -10.50 -9.78
C LYS A 43 -17.19 -10.26 -8.87
N ASP A 44 -17.23 -10.79 -7.65
CA ASP A 44 -16.06 -10.80 -6.76
C ASP A 44 -14.89 -11.56 -7.38
N GLY A 45 -15.14 -12.70 -8.01
CA GLY A 45 -14.12 -13.46 -8.73
C GLY A 45 -13.49 -12.66 -9.89
N VAL A 46 -14.27 -11.83 -10.58
CA VAL A 46 -13.75 -10.91 -11.60
C VAL A 46 -12.85 -9.84 -10.96
N TRP A 47 -13.24 -9.27 -9.82
CA TRP A 47 -12.44 -8.28 -9.10
C TRP A 47 -11.12 -8.87 -8.59
N GLU A 48 -11.18 -10.01 -7.90
CA GLU A 48 -10.03 -10.79 -7.43
C GLU A 48 -9.07 -11.08 -8.60
N TYR A 49 -9.58 -11.67 -9.68
CA TYR A 49 -8.80 -11.96 -10.88
C TYR A 49 -8.13 -10.71 -11.46
N THR A 50 -8.89 -9.60 -11.58
CA THR A 50 -8.39 -8.33 -12.11
C THR A 50 -7.21 -7.84 -11.27
N TYR A 51 -7.34 -7.90 -9.94
CA TYR A 51 -6.28 -7.52 -9.02
C TYR A 51 -5.03 -8.40 -9.18
N GLY A 52 -5.20 -9.72 -9.33
CA GLY A 52 -4.09 -10.65 -9.60
C GLY A 52 -3.34 -10.32 -10.89
N VAL A 53 -4.05 -10.13 -12.01
CA VAL A 53 -3.40 -9.83 -13.31
C VAL A 53 -2.69 -8.48 -13.29
N MET A 54 -3.21 -7.47 -12.57
CA MET A 54 -2.55 -6.17 -12.44
C MET A 54 -1.18 -6.25 -11.73
N HIS A 55 -0.93 -7.35 -11.02
CA HIS A 55 0.34 -7.67 -10.37
C HIS A 55 1.26 -8.58 -11.21
N ALA A 56 0.77 -9.15 -12.32
CA ALA A 56 1.54 -10.04 -13.18
C ALA A 56 2.74 -9.34 -13.84
N PRO A 57 4.00 -9.79 -13.62
CA PRO A 57 5.18 -9.11 -14.14
C PRO A 57 5.23 -9.02 -15.67
N ASP A 58 4.79 -10.07 -16.36
CA ASP A 58 4.80 -10.17 -17.82
C ASP A 58 3.82 -9.19 -18.49
N TRP A 59 2.60 -9.04 -17.95
CA TRP A 59 1.64 -8.04 -18.42
C TRP A 59 2.13 -6.62 -18.18
N ARG A 60 2.69 -6.34 -16.99
CA ARG A 60 3.23 -5.01 -16.65
C ARG A 60 4.40 -4.63 -17.56
N GLU A 61 5.27 -5.58 -17.90
CA GLU A 61 6.40 -5.33 -18.80
C GLU A 61 5.95 -5.17 -20.24
N ARG A 62 5.14 -6.10 -20.78
CA ARG A 62 4.67 -6.06 -22.19
C ARG A 62 3.91 -4.78 -22.50
N TYR A 63 3.09 -4.30 -21.56
CA TYR A 63 2.24 -3.12 -21.77
C TYR A 63 2.75 -1.85 -21.08
N ARG A 64 4.00 -1.81 -20.61
CA ARG A 64 4.56 -0.67 -19.83
C ARG A 64 4.32 0.71 -20.47
N HIS A 65 4.42 0.81 -21.80
CA HIS A 65 4.23 2.07 -22.51
C HIS A 65 2.77 2.51 -22.60
N ASP A 66 1.85 1.56 -22.72
CA ASP A 66 0.41 1.85 -22.73
C ASP A 66 -0.09 2.18 -21.33
N LEU A 67 0.36 1.44 -20.30
CA LEU A 67 -0.01 1.66 -18.90
C LEU A 67 0.41 3.05 -18.38
N GLN A 68 1.44 3.66 -18.97
CA GLN A 68 1.83 5.04 -18.66
C GLN A 68 0.91 6.11 -19.26
N ARG A 69 0.08 5.76 -20.26
CA ARG A 69 -0.64 6.73 -21.10
C ARG A 69 -2.14 6.52 -21.18
N LYS A 70 -2.62 5.31 -20.85
CA LYS A 70 -4.01 4.88 -21.05
C LYS A 70 -4.48 4.07 -19.85
N LEU A 71 -5.80 3.97 -19.68
CA LEU A 71 -6.39 3.07 -18.71
C LEU A 71 -5.99 1.62 -19.00
N PRO A 72 -5.65 0.82 -17.96
CA PRO A 72 -5.31 -0.58 -18.12
C PRO A 72 -6.40 -1.39 -18.82
N ARG A 73 -5.97 -2.35 -19.64
CA ARG A 73 -6.84 -3.38 -20.22
C ARG A 73 -6.31 -4.73 -19.76
N VAL A 74 -7.16 -5.46 -19.06
CA VAL A 74 -6.79 -6.72 -18.44
C VAL A 74 -7.10 -7.87 -19.42
N PRO A 75 -6.13 -8.74 -19.75
CA PRO A 75 -6.37 -9.91 -20.60
C PRO A 75 -7.21 -10.96 -19.88
N LEU A 76 -7.81 -11.85 -20.66
CA LEU A 76 -8.35 -13.12 -20.18
C LEU A 76 -7.25 -14.18 -20.32
N ALA A 77 -6.50 -14.39 -19.24
CA ALA A 77 -5.40 -15.33 -19.11
C ALA A 77 -5.90 -16.78 -19.11
N ASP A 78 -5.01 -17.73 -19.36
CA ASP A 78 -5.42 -19.14 -19.44
C ASP A 78 -5.81 -19.74 -18.08
N ASP A 79 -5.14 -19.33 -17.00
CA ASP A 79 -5.35 -19.84 -15.65
C ASP A 79 -6.10 -18.83 -14.76
N PHE A 80 -7.43 -18.78 -14.91
CA PHE A 80 -8.29 -17.88 -14.14
C PHE A 80 -8.15 -18.06 -12.63
N GLU A 81 -8.15 -19.31 -12.14
CA GLU A 81 -8.18 -19.57 -10.70
C GLU A 81 -6.84 -19.19 -10.05
N ALA A 82 -5.70 -19.38 -10.73
CA ALA A 82 -4.42 -18.91 -10.19
C ALA A 82 -4.40 -17.39 -9.98
N PHE A 83 -4.87 -16.61 -10.96
CA PHE A 83 -4.94 -15.14 -10.83
C PHE A 83 -5.97 -14.69 -9.81
N ARG A 84 -7.13 -15.36 -9.77
CA ARG A 84 -8.17 -15.06 -8.78
C ARG A 84 -7.68 -15.36 -7.37
N ALA A 85 -7.09 -16.52 -7.12
CA ALA A 85 -6.60 -16.91 -5.80
C ALA A 85 -5.49 -15.96 -5.31
N ALA A 86 -4.51 -15.66 -6.17
CA ALA A 86 -3.46 -14.69 -5.86
C ALA A 86 -4.03 -13.29 -5.63
N GLY A 87 -4.99 -12.87 -6.44
CA GLY A 87 -5.67 -11.58 -6.29
C GLY A 87 -6.41 -11.45 -4.97
N ARG A 88 -7.13 -12.49 -4.53
CA ARG A 88 -7.77 -12.54 -3.21
C ARG A 88 -6.75 -12.42 -2.09
N GLU A 89 -5.67 -13.21 -2.13
CA GLU A 89 -4.61 -13.17 -1.13
C GLU A 89 -3.96 -11.78 -1.04
N LEU A 90 -3.71 -11.13 -2.18
CA LEU A 90 -3.17 -9.77 -2.24
C LEU A 90 -4.16 -8.71 -1.73
N ILE A 91 -5.46 -8.85 -2.03
CA ILE A 91 -6.50 -7.94 -1.50
C ILE A 91 -6.54 -8.02 0.02
N ASP A 92 -6.62 -9.24 0.56
CA ASP A 92 -6.67 -9.47 2.01
C ASP A 92 -5.44 -8.89 2.69
N LEU A 93 -4.25 -9.14 2.12
CA LEU A 93 -2.97 -8.63 2.62
C LEU A 93 -2.90 -7.09 2.58
N HIS A 94 -3.30 -6.47 1.47
CA HIS A 94 -3.17 -5.02 1.29
C HIS A 94 -4.24 -4.21 2.03
N VAL A 95 -5.46 -4.74 2.16
CA VAL A 95 -6.51 -4.10 2.97
C VAL A 95 -6.19 -4.27 4.45
N GLY A 96 -5.71 -5.45 4.86
CA GLY A 96 -5.35 -5.78 6.23
C GLY A 96 -3.94 -5.38 6.64
N TYR A 97 -3.22 -4.57 5.86
CA TYR A 97 -1.75 -4.37 5.98
C TYR A 97 -1.26 -3.93 7.36
N GLU A 98 -2.11 -3.31 8.18
CA GLU A 98 -1.76 -2.85 9.53
C GLU A 98 -1.87 -3.96 10.59
N ALA A 99 -2.66 -5.00 10.30
CA ALA A 99 -3.01 -6.07 11.23
C ALA A 99 -2.41 -7.44 10.82
N VAL A 100 -1.56 -7.47 9.79
CA VAL A 100 -0.80 -8.67 9.42
C VAL A 100 0.18 -9.05 10.53
N GLU A 101 0.64 -10.30 10.52
CA GLU A 101 1.69 -10.74 11.44
C GLU A 101 2.98 -9.92 11.25
N GLU A 102 3.56 -9.46 12.35
CA GLU A 102 4.79 -8.66 12.36
C GLU A 102 5.97 -9.47 11.80
N TYR A 103 6.71 -8.93 10.84
CA TYR A 103 7.97 -9.54 10.43
C TYR A 103 8.96 -9.52 11.60
N PRO A 104 9.71 -10.60 11.88
CA PRO A 104 10.53 -10.74 13.09
C PRO A 104 11.86 -9.95 13.01
N LEU A 105 11.77 -8.63 12.76
CA LEU A 105 12.91 -7.73 12.78
C LEU A 105 13.35 -7.44 14.22
N ALA A 106 14.64 -7.38 14.47
CA ALA A 106 15.14 -6.95 15.76
C ALA A 106 15.03 -5.42 15.90
N CYS A 107 14.33 -4.96 16.93
CA CYS A 107 14.36 -3.58 17.37
C CYS A 107 15.48 -3.41 18.39
N LEU A 108 16.42 -2.49 18.13
CA LEU A 108 17.49 -2.15 19.06
C LEU A 108 17.25 -0.75 19.60
N VAL A 109 17.28 -0.61 20.93
CA VAL A 109 17.26 0.68 21.63
C VAL A 109 18.60 0.84 22.36
N ASP A 110 19.31 1.93 22.06
CA ASP A 110 20.62 2.26 22.62
C ASP A 110 21.70 1.17 22.46
N GLY A 111 21.53 0.23 21.52
CA GLY A 111 22.46 -0.89 21.36
C GLY A 111 21.84 -2.26 21.56
N GLU A 112 20.82 -2.34 22.39
CA GLU A 112 20.34 -3.60 22.95
C GLU A 112 18.97 -3.99 22.37
N PRO A 113 18.68 -5.30 22.20
CA PRO A 113 17.36 -5.77 21.81
C PRO A 113 16.27 -5.30 22.77
N ASP A 114 15.20 -4.77 22.21
CA ASP A 114 14.07 -4.27 22.99
C ASP A 114 12.74 -4.63 22.30
N GLU A 115 11.77 -5.07 23.10
CA GLU A 115 10.42 -5.42 22.67
C GLU A 115 9.39 -4.57 23.43
N GLY A 116 9.56 -3.24 23.38
CA GLY A 116 8.61 -2.29 23.93
C GLY A 116 8.76 -2.02 25.43
N LYS A 117 9.96 -2.22 25.99
CA LYS A 117 10.21 -2.05 27.44
C LYS A 117 10.99 -0.79 27.77
N ALA A 118 11.61 -0.15 26.77
CA ALA A 118 12.33 1.10 26.95
C ALA A 118 11.39 2.28 27.19
N ASP A 119 11.98 3.45 27.46
CA ASP A 119 11.23 4.71 27.55
C ASP A 119 10.44 4.95 26.25
N PRO A 120 9.12 5.26 26.31
CA PRO A 120 8.31 5.47 25.11
C PRO A 120 8.84 6.52 24.13
N ALA A 121 9.60 7.51 24.59
CA ALA A 121 10.25 8.49 23.72
C ALA A 121 11.34 7.88 22.82
N ALA A 122 11.88 6.71 23.19
CA ALA A 122 12.89 6.01 22.40
C ALA A 122 12.38 5.58 21.02
N TYR A 123 11.07 5.36 20.85
CA TYR A 123 10.48 4.90 19.58
C TYR A 123 9.97 6.05 18.70
N ARG A 124 9.94 7.29 19.19
CA ARG A 124 9.34 8.42 18.45
C ARG A 124 10.23 8.90 17.31
N ILE A 125 9.62 9.26 16.18
CA ILE A 125 10.31 9.85 15.04
C ILE A 125 10.80 11.25 15.44
N ALA A 126 12.11 11.47 15.42
CA ALA A 126 12.67 12.77 15.81
C ALA A 126 12.44 13.85 14.74
N SER A 127 12.77 13.54 13.47
CA SER A 127 12.52 14.43 12.33
C SER A 127 12.12 13.63 11.10
N LYS A 128 12.99 12.74 10.63
CA LYS A 128 12.74 11.80 9.55
C LYS A 128 13.55 10.53 9.80
N MET A 129 12.95 9.37 9.56
CA MET A 129 13.67 8.10 9.57
C MET A 129 14.67 8.03 8.40
N ARG A 130 15.68 7.17 8.50
CA ARG A 130 16.67 7.00 7.43
C ARG A 130 17.21 5.58 7.36
N TRP A 131 17.64 5.17 6.18
CA TRP A 131 18.39 3.94 6.02
C TRP A 131 19.74 4.01 6.75
N GLY A 132 20.26 2.85 7.14
CA GLY A 132 21.60 2.72 7.69
C GLY A 132 22.69 3.04 6.66
N GLY A 133 23.95 2.91 7.07
CA GLY A 133 25.10 3.14 6.19
C GLY A 133 25.50 4.61 6.01
N GLY A 134 26.16 4.88 4.88
CA GLY A 134 26.78 6.17 4.57
C GLY A 134 25.82 7.19 3.94
N HIS A 135 26.28 8.42 3.75
CA HIS A 135 25.50 9.44 3.05
C HIS A 135 25.37 9.13 1.55
N GLY A 136 24.12 9.19 1.06
CA GLY A 136 23.75 9.07 -0.35
C GLY A 136 23.23 7.68 -0.73
N HIS A 137 22.26 7.63 -1.67
CA HIS A 137 21.54 6.42 -2.08
C HIS A 137 22.40 5.21 -2.48
N ARG A 138 23.66 5.41 -2.88
CA ARG A 138 24.57 4.32 -3.28
C ARG A 138 25.26 3.63 -2.10
N ASN A 139 25.24 4.25 -0.92
CA ASN A 139 25.93 3.76 0.28
C ASN A 139 24.94 3.45 1.41
N GLU A 140 23.64 3.41 1.11
CA GLU A 140 22.59 3.08 2.07
C GLU A 140 22.60 1.57 2.36
N ASP A 141 22.64 1.23 3.65
CA ASP A 141 22.37 -0.12 4.13
C ASP A 141 20.87 -0.27 4.37
N ARG A 142 20.18 -0.92 3.42
CA ARG A 142 18.74 -1.16 3.47
C ARG A 142 18.33 -2.35 4.34
N SER A 143 19.28 -3.03 4.98
CA SER A 143 19.00 -4.02 6.02
C SER A 143 18.73 -3.38 7.39
N VAL A 144 19.02 -2.07 7.52
CA VAL A 144 18.87 -1.29 8.75
C VAL A 144 18.02 -0.04 8.51
N LEU A 145 16.99 0.14 9.32
CA LEU A 145 16.21 1.37 9.38
C LEU A 145 16.46 2.08 10.71
N VAL A 146 16.98 3.30 10.65
CA VAL A 146 17.21 4.16 11.80
C VAL A 146 15.96 5.02 12.01
N VAL A 147 15.25 4.79 13.13
CA VAL A 147 14.04 5.56 13.49
C VAL A 147 14.45 6.91 14.08
N ASN A 148 15.41 6.89 15.00
CA ASN A 148 16.05 8.05 15.61
C ASN A 148 17.44 7.66 16.15
N ASP A 149 18.07 8.50 16.96
CA ASP A 149 19.42 8.24 17.50
C ASP A 149 19.50 7.06 18.48
N ARG A 150 18.37 6.63 19.03
CA ARG A 150 18.24 5.55 20.02
C ARG A 150 17.73 4.25 19.39
N CYS A 151 16.68 4.34 18.58
CA CYS A 151 15.95 3.20 18.03
C CYS A 151 16.31 2.91 16.56
N ARG A 152 16.59 1.63 16.28
CA ARG A 152 16.80 1.10 14.93
C ARG A 152 16.15 -0.27 14.78
N LEU A 153 15.60 -0.52 13.60
CA LEU A 153 15.18 -1.84 13.14
C LEU A 153 16.29 -2.45 12.28
N VAL A 154 16.66 -3.70 12.57
CA VAL A 154 17.72 -4.42 11.86
C VAL A 154 17.23 -5.79 11.36
N GLY A 155 17.87 -6.28 10.30
CA GLY A 155 17.54 -7.56 9.69
C GLY A 155 16.44 -7.48 8.63
N ILE A 156 16.24 -6.31 8.03
CA ILE A 156 15.28 -6.14 6.93
C ILE A 156 15.75 -6.98 5.74
N PRO A 157 14.96 -7.95 5.27
CA PRO A 157 15.35 -8.83 4.18
C PRO A 157 15.40 -8.06 2.85
N PRO A 158 16.27 -8.43 1.90
CA PRO A 158 16.33 -7.77 0.59
C PRO A 158 14.99 -7.83 -0.16
N GLU A 159 14.24 -8.91 -0.01
CA GLU A 159 12.93 -9.13 -0.62
C GLU A 159 11.89 -8.07 -0.23
N ALA A 160 12.05 -7.44 0.94
CA ALA A 160 11.16 -6.34 1.37
C ALA A 160 11.27 -5.08 0.48
N HIS A 161 12.24 -5.04 -0.44
CA HIS A 161 12.44 -3.94 -1.38
C HIS A 161 11.99 -4.26 -2.81
N ASP A 162 11.62 -5.51 -3.09
CA ASP A 162 11.27 -5.98 -4.44
C ASP A 162 9.87 -5.52 -4.86
N TYR A 163 8.91 -5.57 -3.94
CA TYR A 163 7.58 -5.04 -4.18
C TYR A 163 7.59 -3.51 -4.08
N THR A 164 7.11 -2.84 -5.13
CA THR A 164 7.04 -1.37 -5.17
C THR A 164 5.68 -0.84 -5.65
N VAL A 165 5.23 0.20 -4.97
CA VAL A 165 4.06 1.02 -5.36
C VAL A 165 4.58 2.39 -5.74
N SER A 166 4.37 2.80 -6.99
CA SER A 166 4.89 4.09 -7.50
C SER A 166 6.41 4.26 -7.32
N GLY A 167 7.16 3.17 -7.52
CA GLY A 167 8.64 3.18 -7.51
C GLY A 167 9.29 3.08 -6.12
N ARG A 168 8.52 2.85 -5.06
CA ARG A 168 9.02 2.70 -3.68
C ARG A 168 8.35 1.51 -2.99
N SER A 169 9.09 0.81 -2.13
CA SER A 169 8.50 -0.22 -1.28
C SER A 169 7.58 0.40 -0.22
N PRO A 170 6.61 -0.34 0.32
CA PRO A 170 5.77 0.10 1.43
C PRO A 170 6.59 0.69 2.60
N LEU A 171 7.67 0.02 3.01
CA LEU A 171 8.55 0.54 4.07
C LEU A 171 9.24 1.86 3.66
N HIS A 172 9.68 1.99 2.40
CA HIS A 172 10.25 3.24 1.92
C HIS A 172 9.21 4.38 1.92
N TRP A 173 7.95 4.10 1.58
CA TRP A 173 6.87 5.08 1.72
C TRP A 173 6.72 5.56 3.16
N ALA A 174 6.78 4.68 4.14
CA ALA A 174 6.77 5.08 5.56
C ALA A 174 7.95 6.01 5.91
N VAL A 175 9.16 5.69 5.45
CA VAL A 175 10.36 6.53 5.64
C VAL A 175 10.20 7.94 5.05
N GLU A 176 9.54 8.05 3.89
CA GLU A 176 9.32 9.33 3.23
C GLU A 176 8.16 10.12 3.84
N SER A 177 7.07 9.44 4.22
CA SER A 177 5.82 10.06 4.64
C SER A 177 5.76 10.37 6.13
N LEU A 178 6.22 9.44 6.98
CA LEU A 178 6.24 9.58 8.44
C LEU A 178 7.46 10.41 8.86
N ARG A 179 7.30 11.73 8.75
CA ARG A 179 8.30 12.71 9.17
C ARG A 179 7.62 13.95 9.73
N VAL A 180 8.26 14.58 10.70
CA VAL A 180 7.79 15.85 11.26
C VAL A 180 8.00 16.95 10.21
N LYS A 181 6.93 17.62 9.80
CA LYS A 181 6.97 18.74 8.85
C LYS A 181 6.40 20.00 9.48
N HIS A 182 7.06 21.11 9.25
CA HIS A 182 6.59 22.44 9.62
C HIS A 182 6.30 23.24 8.36
N ASP A 183 5.04 23.57 8.12
CA ASP A 183 4.69 24.50 7.06
C ASP A 183 4.87 25.94 7.56
N LYS A 184 5.86 26.65 7.02
CA LYS A 184 6.20 28.01 7.48
C LYS A 184 5.12 29.04 7.21
N ALA A 185 4.30 28.84 6.17
CA ALA A 185 3.29 29.80 5.76
C ALA A 185 2.04 29.75 6.65
N SER A 186 1.55 28.54 6.93
CA SER A 186 0.38 28.31 7.79
C SER A 186 0.71 28.16 9.27
N GLY A 187 1.96 27.82 9.60
CA GLY A 187 2.37 27.45 10.96
C GLY A 187 1.91 26.07 11.41
N ILE A 188 1.29 25.28 10.52
CA ILE A 188 0.80 23.94 10.83
C ILE A 188 1.99 22.98 10.96
N VAL A 189 1.94 22.16 12.02
CA VAL A 189 2.88 21.08 12.27
C VAL A 189 2.20 19.75 11.95
N ASP A 190 2.77 19.01 11.00
CA ASP A 190 2.42 17.64 10.65
C ASP A 190 3.41 16.73 11.37
N ASP A 191 2.99 16.20 12.53
CA ASP A 191 3.79 15.30 13.37
C ASP A 191 3.13 13.91 13.44
N PRO A 192 3.71 12.89 12.78
CA PRO A 192 3.15 11.55 12.77
C PRO A 192 3.14 10.90 14.16
N ASN A 193 3.97 11.37 15.10
CA ASN A 193 4.00 10.82 16.47
C ASN A 193 2.73 11.14 17.28
N GLY A 194 1.90 12.07 16.80
CA GLY A 194 0.61 12.41 17.39
C GLY A 194 -0.57 11.68 16.74
N TRP A 195 -0.33 10.84 15.73
CA TRP A 195 -1.36 10.18 14.94
C TRP A 195 -1.37 8.67 15.21
N HIS A 196 -2.48 8.00 14.86
CA HIS A 196 -2.65 6.54 15.00
C HIS A 196 -2.51 6.03 16.44
N ASP A 197 -2.49 4.71 16.58
CA ASP A 197 -2.36 4.02 17.86
C ASP A 197 -1.00 4.28 18.55
N TRP A 198 0.04 4.64 17.79
CA TRP A 198 1.35 4.99 18.35
C TRP A 198 1.43 6.39 18.96
N ALA A 199 0.36 7.19 18.86
CA ALA A 199 0.25 8.42 19.63
C ALA A 199 0.25 8.14 21.14
N GLY A 200 -0.54 7.12 21.55
CA GLY A 200 -0.64 6.63 22.92
C GLY A 200 0.41 5.58 23.25
N GLU A 201 0.73 4.68 22.31
CA GLU A 201 1.62 3.54 22.54
C GLU A 201 2.78 3.53 21.52
N PRO A 202 3.86 4.32 21.72
CA PRO A 202 4.87 4.57 20.69
C PRO A 202 5.54 3.34 20.07
N PHE A 203 5.60 2.22 20.79
CA PHE A 203 6.12 0.96 20.24
C PHE A 203 5.26 0.41 19.09
N ASN A 204 3.98 0.81 18.97
CA ASN A 204 3.14 0.44 17.83
C ASN A 204 3.66 0.98 16.49
N LEU A 205 4.49 2.03 16.48
CA LEU A 205 5.21 2.44 15.26
C LEU A 205 6.15 1.32 14.80
N ILE A 206 6.88 0.70 15.72
CA ILE A 206 7.82 -0.39 15.42
C ILE A 206 7.07 -1.60 14.86
N ARG A 207 5.94 -1.95 15.49
CA ARG A 207 5.04 -3.00 14.99
C ARG A 207 4.54 -2.71 13.58
N HIS A 208 4.06 -1.49 13.33
CA HIS A 208 3.60 -1.08 12.01
C HIS A 208 4.71 -1.21 10.94
N LEU A 209 5.94 -0.77 11.25
CA LEU A 209 7.07 -0.93 10.34
C LEU A 209 7.40 -2.41 10.06
N ARG A 210 7.26 -3.29 11.06
CA ARG A 210 7.37 -4.75 10.88
C ARG A 210 6.25 -5.31 10.00
N CYS A 211 5.01 -4.86 10.16
CA CYS A 211 3.89 -5.24 9.29
C CYS A 211 4.14 -4.84 7.82
N LEU A 212 4.67 -3.63 7.57
CA LEU A 212 5.01 -3.19 6.21
C LEU A 212 6.08 -4.07 5.56
N VAL A 213 7.00 -4.62 6.35
CA VAL A 213 8.00 -5.57 5.86
C VAL A 213 7.34 -6.89 5.48
N THR A 214 6.44 -7.43 6.32
CA THR A 214 5.64 -8.62 6.00
C THR A 214 4.88 -8.43 4.70
N VAL A 215 4.11 -7.34 4.57
CA VAL A 215 3.35 -7.04 3.35
C VAL A 215 4.26 -7.01 2.13
N SER A 216 5.44 -6.39 2.23
CA SER A 216 6.37 -6.32 1.11
C SER A 216 6.88 -7.70 0.67
N VAL A 217 7.29 -8.53 1.64
CA VAL A 217 7.84 -9.87 1.39
C VAL A 217 6.75 -10.82 0.87
N GLU A 218 5.58 -10.84 1.51
CA GLU A 218 4.48 -11.72 1.11
C GLU A 218 3.93 -11.32 -0.27
N THR A 219 3.78 -10.03 -0.56
CA THR A 219 3.39 -9.58 -1.90
C THR A 219 4.41 -10.02 -2.94
N ALA A 220 5.72 -9.85 -2.68
CA ALA A 220 6.76 -10.31 -3.59
C ALA A 220 6.69 -11.82 -3.83
N ARG A 221 6.43 -12.61 -2.78
CA ARG A 221 6.24 -14.08 -2.88
C ARG A 221 5.04 -14.44 -3.77
N ILE A 222 3.88 -13.83 -3.53
CA ILE A 222 2.66 -14.11 -4.31
C ILE A 222 2.88 -13.77 -5.78
N VAL A 223 3.46 -12.59 -6.06
CA VAL A 223 3.75 -12.14 -7.42
C VAL A 223 4.72 -13.07 -8.15
N ALA A 224 5.74 -13.57 -7.44
CA ALA A 224 6.70 -14.52 -8.01
C ALA A 224 6.07 -15.88 -8.36
N SER A 225 4.94 -16.24 -7.75
CA SER A 225 4.21 -17.49 -8.04
C SER A 225 3.16 -17.39 -9.15
N LEU A 226 2.90 -16.20 -9.68
CA LEU A 226 1.91 -16.02 -10.74
C LEU A 226 2.34 -16.72 -12.04
N PRO A 227 1.42 -17.44 -12.72
CA PRO A 227 1.69 -17.97 -14.07
C PRO A 227 1.76 -16.82 -15.09
N PRO A 228 2.15 -17.10 -16.35
CA PRO A 228 2.02 -16.12 -17.44
C PRO A 228 0.57 -15.64 -17.57
N SER A 229 0.37 -14.32 -17.59
CA SER A 229 -0.94 -13.67 -17.73
C SER A 229 -1.34 -13.46 -19.19
N LEU A 230 -0.39 -13.63 -20.09
CA LEU A 230 -0.57 -13.46 -21.53
C LEU A 230 -0.75 -14.84 -22.18
N PRO A 231 -1.75 -15.00 -23.07
CA PRO A 231 -1.89 -16.23 -23.84
C PRO A 231 -0.61 -16.51 -24.62
N ASN A 232 -0.26 -17.79 -24.79
CA ASN A 232 0.82 -18.17 -25.70
C ASN A 232 0.38 -17.85 -27.13
N ASP A 233 1.13 -16.97 -27.81
CA ASP A 233 0.95 -16.63 -29.22
C ASP A 233 1.23 -17.83 -30.16
#